data_AF-A0A7V9C869-F1
#
_entry.id   AF-A0A7V9C869-F1
#
_cell.length_a   1.000
_cell.length_b   1.000
_cell.length_c   1.000
_cell.angle_alpha   90.00
_cell.angle_beta   90.00
_cell.angle_gamma   90.00
#
_symmetry.space_group_name_H-M   'P 1'
#
loop_
_entity.id
_entity.type
_entity.pdbx_description
1 polymer ?
#
loop_
_entity_poly.entity_id
_entity_poly.type
_entity_poly.pdbx_seq_one_letter_code
_entity_poly.pdbx_strand_id
1 'polypeptide(L)'
;MFCPQCGHQQISNNTHFCSRCGLPLRLVTDLLANSSYQLQREKMEITGIGLTMATVLMLVNFIIVFGAVTLPHLSNPVFLWIWLSFVISSLVIGGFGLANLIRGGFFKRLKERESRLNLMRFEQQAQTLPEASKGVRFDPEPMARSNDPISITETTTRELQLTPKANKQDVP
;
A
#
# COMPACT_ATOMS: atom_id res chain seq x y z
N MET A 1 17.28 23.28 23.23
CA MET A 1 16.66 21.98 22.81
C MET A 1 17.57 20.83 23.25
N PHE A 2 17.04 19.62 23.47
CA PHE A 2 17.86 18.46 23.87
C PHE A 2 18.28 17.65 22.64
N CYS A 3 19.53 17.18 22.60
CA CYS A 3 20.00 16.28 21.54
C CYS A 3 19.44 14.86 21.78
N PRO A 4 18.78 14.22 20.80
CA PRO A 4 18.17 12.90 20.98
C PRO A 4 19.20 11.78 21.18
N GLN A 5 20.44 11.98 20.75
CA GLN A 5 21.47 10.95 20.81
C GLN A 5 22.29 11.00 22.10
N CYS A 6 22.54 12.19 22.65
CA CYS A 6 23.38 12.36 23.84
C CYS A 6 22.68 13.01 25.04
N GLY A 7 21.42 13.43 24.89
CA GLY A 7 20.63 14.07 25.95
C GLY A 7 21.15 15.43 26.41
N HIS A 8 22.17 15.99 25.77
CA HIS A 8 22.76 17.25 26.18
C HIS A 8 21.87 18.43 25.81
N GLN A 9 21.69 19.36 26.74
CA GLN A 9 20.86 20.56 26.54
C GLN A 9 21.68 21.60 25.78
N GLN A 10 21.33 21.87 24.52
CA GLN A 10 21.93 22.97 23.77
C GLN A 10 21.27 24.29 24.18
N ILE A 11 22.12 25.21 24.66
CA ILE A 11 21.77 26.59 25.08
C ILE A 11 21.74 27.53 23.86
N SER A 12 22.44 27.19 22.77
CA SER A 12 22.50 27.98 21.54
C SER A 12 21.53 27.46 20.47
N ASN A 13 20.56 28.28 20.09
CA ASN A 13 19.56 27.98 19.06
C ASN A 13 20.11 28.07 17.62
N ASN A 14 21.36 28.50 17.43
CA ASN A 14 21.93 28.81 16.10
C ASN A 14 23.03 27.83 15.66
N THR A 15 23.24 26.73 16.39
CA THR A 15 24.27 25.74 16.05
C THR A 15 23.66 24.58 15.26
N HIS A 16 24.15 24.38 14.04
CA HIS A 16 23.69 23.30 13.15
C HIS A 16 24.11 21.89 13.59
N PHE A 17 25.00 21.78 14.59
CA PHE A 17 25.58 20.52 15.06
C PHE A 17 25.58 20.45 16.59
N CYS A 18 25.44 19.24 17.13
CA CYS A 18 25.65 18.99 18.55
C CYS A 18 27.15 19.07 18.87
N SER A 19 27.54 19.93 19.81
CA SER A 19 28.94 20.10 20.23
C SER A 19 29.57 18.83 20.84
N ARG A 20 28.74 17.88 21.30
CA ARG A 20 29.21 16.69 22.02
C ARG A 20 29.31 15.44 21.14
N CYS A 21 28.33 15.21 20.27
CA CYS A 21 28.28 14.03 19.40
C CYS A 21 28.43 14.34 17.91
N GLY A 22 28.51 15.61 17.52
CA GLY A 22 28.68 16.02 16.11
C GLY A 22 27.43 15.84 15.24
N LEU A 23 26.30 15.42 15.81
CA LEU A 23 25.09 15.14 15.05
C LEU A 23 24.53 16.44 14.43
N PRO A 24 24.25 16.48 13.10
CA PRO A 24 23.61 17.63 12.46
C PRO A 24 22.13 17.72 12.88
N LEU A 25 21.77 18.73 13.68
CA LEU A 25 20.40 18.90 14.15
C LEU A 25 19.45 19.32 13.04
N ARG A 26 19.95 19.95 11.98
CA ARG A 26 19.13 20.46 10.86
C ARG A 26 18.35 19.34 10.15
N LEU A 27 19.00 18.19 9.95
CA LEU A 27 18.41 17.02 9.30
C LEU A 27 17.35 16.35 10.18
N VAL A 28 17.59 16.35 11.50
CA VAL A 28 16.65 15.82 12.49
C VAL A 28 15.43 16.72 12.63
N THR A 29 15.60 18.05 12.64
CA THR A 29 14.47 18.98 12.67
C THR A 29 13.62 18.91 11.41
N ASP A 30 14.24 18.76 10.23
CA ASP A 30 13.50 18.58 8.98
C ASP A 30 12.75 17.23 8.95
N LEU A 31 13.35 16.16 9.48
CA LEU A 31 12.68 14.86 9.64
C LEU A 31 11.51 14.94 10.62
N LEU A 32 11.68 15.59 11.78
CA LEU A 32 10.60 15.75 12.75
C LEU A 32 9.48 16.65 12.19
N ALA A 33 9.83 17.76 11.52
CA ALA A 33 8.84 18.63 10.89
C ALA A 33 8.02 17.89 9.81
N ASN A 34 8.68 17.13 8.95
CA ASN A 34 8.02 16.34 7.90
C ASN A 34 7.25 15.13 8.44
N SER A 35 7.67 14.54 9.56
CA SER A 35 6.99 13.39 10.16
C SER A 35 5.56 13.70 10.59
N SER A 36 5.31 14.91 11.10
CA SER A 36 3.98 15.35 11.56
C SER A 36 2.95 15.36 10.42
N TYR A 37 3.35 15.86 9.23
CA TYR A 37 2.50 15.88 8.04
C TYR A 37 2.25 14.49 7.49
N GLN A 38 3.23 13.58 7.55
CA GLN A 38 3.02 12.19 7.13
C GLN A 38 2.06 11.46 8.06
N LEU A 39 2.21 11.64 9.37
CA LEU A 39 1.37 10.99 10.39
C LEU A 39 -0.09 11.47 10.31
N GLN A 40 -0.31 12.76 10.06
CA GLN A 40 -1.65 13.31 9.89
C GLN A 40 -2.31 12.82 8.59
N ARG A 41 -1.53 12.67 7.52
CA ARG A 41 -2.00 12.13 6.24
C ARG A 41 -2.34 10.64 6.35
N GLU A 42 -1.53 9.87 7.08
CA GLU A 42 -1.83 8.47 7.37
C GLU A 42 -3.10 8.30 8.22
N LYS A 43 -3.29 9.16 9.23
CA LYS A 43 -4.49 9.12 10.07
C LYS A 43 -5.76 9.32 9.25
N MET A 44 -5.80 10.33 8.38
CA MET A 44 -6.97 10.56 7.51
C MET A 44 -7.24 9.42 6.52
N GLU A 45 -6.20 8.78 5.99
CA GLU A 45 -6.36 7.65 5.05
C GLU A 45 -6.88 6.38 5.75
N ILE A 46 -6.47 6.13 7.01
CA ILE A 46 -6.97 4.98 7.80
C ILE A 46 -8.44 5.19 8.19
N THR A 47 -8.83 6.40 8.59
CA THR A 47 -10.24 6.68 8.94
C THR A 47 -11.17 6.54 7.74
N GLY A 48 -10.70 6.89 6.54
CA GLY A 48 -11.48 6.75 5.30
C GLY A 48 -11.82 5.29 4.98
N ILE A 49 -10.86 4.37 5.12
CA ILE A 49 -11.08 2.92 4.92
C ILE A 49 -12.01 2.37 5.99
N GLY A 50 -11.78 2.75 7.25
CA GLY A 50 -12.63 2.33 8.36
C GLY A 50 -14.08 2.74 8.14
N LEU A 51 -14.30 3.97 7.65
CA LEU A 51 -15.62 4.49 7.37
C LEU A 51 -16.30 3.72 6.23
N THR A 52 -15.61 3.48 5.11
CA THR A 52 -16.22 2.74 3.98
C THR A 52 -16.57 1.31 4.36
N MET A 53 -15.65 0.60 5.02
CA MET A 53 -15.91 -0.77 5.49
C MET A 53 -17.05 -0.81 6.50
N ALA A 54 -17.12 0.15 7.43
CA ALA A 54 -18.22 0.27 8.38
C ALA A 54 -19.56 0.55 7.69
N THR A 55 -19.59 1.44 6.69
CA THR A 55 -20.82 1.73 5.94
C THR A 55 -21.32 0.52 5.14
N VAL A 56 -20.41 -0.24 4.51
CA VAL A 56 -20.78 -1.47 3.79
C VAL A 56 -21.31 -2.52 4.77
N LEU A 57 -20.63 -2.74 5.91
CA LEU A 57 -21.09 -3.68 6.95
C LEU A 57 -22.45 -3.29 7.55
N MET A 58 -22.67 -1.99 7.80
CA MET A 58 -23.97 -1.47 8.26
C MET A 58 -25.06 -1.70 7.22
N LEU A 59 -24.79 -1.43 5.95
CA LEU A 59 -25.76 -1.60 4.87
C LEU A 59 -26.12 -3.08 4.67
N VAL A 60 -25.14 -3.98 4.71
CA VAL A 60 -25.37 -5.43 4.63
C VAL A 60 -26.19 -5.93 5.82
N ASN A 61 -25.84 -5.55 7.05
CA ASN A 61 -26.63 -5.92 8.23
C ASN A 61 -28.06 -5.38 8.17
N PHE A 62 -28.22 -4.13 7.73
CA PHE A 62 -29.53 -3.52 7.56
C PHE A 62 -30.38 -4.32 6.58
N ILE A 63 -29.84 -4.70 5.41
CA ILE A 63 -30.57 -5.51 4.43
C ILE A 63 -30.97 -6.88 5.01
N ILE A 64 -30.09 -7.53 5.77
CA ILE A 64 -30.36 -8.84 6.38
C ILE A 64 -31.48 -8.74 7.42
N VAL A 65 -31.34 -7.82 8.38
CA VAL A 65 -32.30 -7.64 9.48
C VAL A 65 -33.64 -7.16 8.93
N PHE A 66 -33.62 -6.16 8.06
CA PHE A 66 -34.83 -5.63 7.45
C PHE A 66 -35.51 -6.70 6.58
N GLY A 67 -34.75 -7.40 5.72
CA GLY A 67 -35.25 -8.48 4.88
C GLY A 67 -35.89 -9.63 5.68
N ALA A 68 -35.29 -10.01 6.81
CA ALA A 68 -35.84 -11.05 7.69
C ALA A 68 -37.18 -10.63 8.31
N VAL A 69 -37.31 -9.36 8.73
CA VAL A 69 -38.55 -8.83 9.31
C VAL A 69 -39.62 -8.60 8.25
N THR A 70 -39.24 -8.23 7.02
CA THR A 70 -40.16 -7.94 5.93
C THR A 70 -40.66 -9.19 5.21
N LEU A 71 -39.96 -10.32 5.32
CA LEU A 71 -40.31 -11.60 4.67
C LEU A 71 -41.78 -12.04 4.85
N PRO A 72 -42.38 -12.04 6.06
CA PRO A 72 -43.77 -12.46 6.25
C PRO A 72 -44.80 -11.51 5.62
N HIS A 73 -44.42 -10.27 5.31
CA HIS A 73 -45.32 -9.25 4.75
C HIS A 73 -45.23 -9.11 3.22
N LEU A 74 -44.43 -9.95 2.55
CA LEU A 74 -44.23 -9.94 1.10
C LEU A 74 -45.49 -10.23 0.27
N SER A 75 -46.58 -10.70 0.88
CA SER A 75 -47.85 -10.92 0.17
C SER A 75 -48.54 -9.62 -0.25
N ASN A 76 -48.21 -8.48 0.39
CA ASN A 76 -48.81 -7.19 0.05
C ASN A 76 -48.02 -6.50 -1.08
N PRO A 77 -48.62 -6.24 -2.26
CA PRO A 77 -47.92 -5.66 -3.40
C PRO A 77 -47.43 -4.23 -3.14
N VAL A 78 -48.16 -3.46 -2.32
CA VAL A 78 -47.76 -2.11 -1.88
C VAL A 78 -46.46 -2.17 -1.07
N PHE A 79 -46.35 -3.15 -0.19
CA PHE A 79 -45.18 -3.32 0.66
C PHE A 79 -43.95 -3.74 -0.14
N LEU A 80 -44.14 -4.61 -1.14
CA LEU A 80 -43.07 -4.99 -2.08
C LEU A 80 -42.54 -3.77 -2.83
N TRP A 81 -43.42 -2.89 -3.32
CA TRP A 81 -43.02 -1.64 -4.00
C TRP A 81 -42.21 -0.71 -3.10
N ILE A 82 -42.67 -0.51 -1.85
CA ILE A 82 -41.94 0.31 -0.87
C ILE A 82 -40.55 -0.30 -0.62
N TRP A 83 -40.47 -1.60 -0.36
CA TRP A 83 -39.22 -2.31 -0.13
C TRP A 83 -38.27 -2.18 -1.33
N LEU A 84 -38.77 -2.40 -2.55
CA LEU A 84 -37.98 -2.36 -3.77
C LEU A 84 -37.49 -0.95 -4.08
N SER A 85 -38.33 0.08 -3.87
CA SER A 85 -37.89 1.48 -4.00
C SER A 85 -36.78 1.83 -3.01
N PHE A 86 -36.88 1.36 -1.77
CA PHE A 86 -35.87 1.57 -0.75
C PHE A 86 -34.54 0.90 -1.13
N VAL A 87 -34.58 -0.35 -1.60
CA VAL A 87 -33.39 -1.07 -2.07
C VAL A 87 -32.74 -0.33 -3.23
N ILE A 88 -33.51 0.10 -4.23
CA ILE A 88 -32.99 0.87 -5.37
C ILE A 88 -32.36 2.19 -4.90
N SER A 89 -33.03 2.96 -4.05
CA SER A 89 -32.48 4.22 -3.53
C SER A 89 -31.18 4.00 -2.76
N SER A 90 -31.11 2.95 -1.92
CA SER A 90 -29.89 2.58 -1.20
C SER A 90 -28.76 2.19 -2.14
N LEU A 91 -29.07 1.46 -3.23
CA LEU A 91 -28.10 1.03 -4.23
C LEU A 91 -27.58 2.20 -5.05
N VAL A 92 -28.43 3.18 -5.39
CA VAL A 92 -28.03 4.39 -6.11
C VAL A 92 -27.11 5.26 -5.24
N ILE A 93 -27.49 5.51 -3.98
CA ILE A 93 -26.69 6.33 -3.07
C ILE A 93 -25.36 5.64 -2.73
N GLY A 94 -25.42 4.35 -2.37
CA GLY A 94 -24.24 3.55 -2.06
C GLY A 94 -23.34 3.35 -3.28
N GLY A 95 -23.92 3.09 -4.45
CA GLY A 95 -23.21 2.95 -5.71
C GLY A 95 -22.52 4.24 -6.15
N PHE A 96 -23.18 5.39 -6.00
CA PHE A 96 -22.58 6.68 -6.30
C PHE A 96 -21.42 7.01 -5.35
N GLY A 97 -21.58 6.71 -4.06
CA GLY A 97 -20.50 6.81 -3.07
C GLY A 97 -19.30 5.93 -3.44
N LEU A 98 -19.55 4.66 -3.79
CA LEU A 98 -18.51 3.71 -4.19
C LEU A 98 -17.81 4.13 -5.49
N ALA A 99 -18.57 4.59 -6.49
CA ALA A 99 -18.03 5.05 -7.76
C ALA A 99 -17.11 6.27 -7.59
N ASN A 100 -17.50 7.24 -6.76
CA ASN A 100 -16.65 8.39 -6.43
C ASN A 100 -15.37 7.95 -5.70
N LEU A 101 -15.45 6.94 -4.84
CA LEU A 101 -14.29 6.38 -4.15
C LEU A 101 -13.30 5.72 -5.12
N ILE A 102 -13.82 4.93 -6.06
CA ILE A 102 -13.03 4.28 -7.12
C ILE A 102 -12.39 5.36 -8.02
N ARG A 103 -13.17 6.35 -8.45
CA ARG A 103 -12.70 7.45 -9.30
C ARG A 103 -11.66 8.32 -8.61
N GLY A 104 -11.73 8.46 -7.29
CA GLY A 104 -10.73 9.14 -6.47
C GLY A 104 -9.35 8.46 -6.43
N GLY A 105 -9.16 7.33 -7.13
CA GLY A 105 -7.88 6.63 -7.19
C GLY A 105 -7.53 5.91 -5.88
N PHE A 106 -8.53 5.65 -5.05
CA PHE A 106 -8.36 5.03 -3.73
C PHE A 106 -7.65 3.67 -3.81
N PHE A 107 -8.10 2.82 -4.75
CA PHE A 107 -7.50 1.50 -4.99
C PHE A 107 -6.05 1.58 -5.50
N LYS A 108 -5.72 2.63 -6.26
CA LYS A 108 -4.35 2.83 -6.73
C LYS A 108 -3.39 3.06 -5.56
N ARG A 109 -3.83 3.81 -4.55
CA ARG A 109 -3.05 4.04 -3.31
C ARG A 109 -2.92 2.80 -2.45
N LEU A 110 -3.99 2.00 -2.32
CA LEU A 110 -3.91 0.73 -1.58
C LEU A 110 -2.90 -0.23 -2.22
N LYS A 111 -2.95 -0.36 -3.55
CA LYS A 111 -2.01 -1.21 -4.29
C LYS A 111 -0.55 -0.74 -4.13
N GLU A 112 -0.33 0.57 -4.08
CA GLU A 112 1.01 1.13 -3.83
C GLU A 112 1.49 0.88 -2.39
N ARG A 113 0.60 0.90 -1.40
CA ARG A 113 0.97 0.53 -0.02
C ARG A 113 1.31 -0.95 0.10
N GLU A 114 0.53 -1.82 -0.54
CA GLU A 114 0.79 -3.26 -0.52
C GLU A 114 2.14 -3.60 -1.16
N SER A 115 2.48 -2.97 -2.30
CA SER A 115 3.78 -3.17 -2.93
C SER A 115 4.94 -2.67 -2.05
N ARG A 116 4.78 -1.53 -1.36
CA ARG A 116 5.79 -1.03 -0.41
C ARG A 116 5.98 -1.96 0.79
N LEU A 117 4.90 -2.50 1.35
CA LEU A 117 4.97 -3.47 2.47
C LEU A 117 5.64 -4.78 2.05
N ASN A 118 5.34 -5.26 0.84
CA ASN A 118 5.99 -6.45 0.31
C ASN A 118 7.49 -6.21 0.08
N LEU A 119 7.88 -5.03 -0.42
CA LEU A 119 9.29 -4.67 -0.58
C LEU A 119 10.03 -4.62 0.77
N MET A 120 9.41 -4.03 1.80
CA MET A 120 9.96 -4.04 3.17
C MET A 120 10.12 -5.45 3.73
N ARG A 121 9.17 -6.36 3.47
CA ARG A 121 9.32 -7.78 3.85
C ARG A 121 10.49 -8.45 3.15
N PHE A 122 10.69 -8.20 1.85
CA PHE A 122 11.82 -8.76 1.11
C PHE A 122 13.16 -8.23 1.64
N GLU A 123 13.26 -6.94 1.96
CA GLU A 123 14.46 -6.38 2.58
C GLU A 123 14.74 -6.99 3.96
N GLN A 124 13.71 -7.16 4.81
CA GLN A 124 13.84 -7.85 6.08
C GLN A 124 14.27 -9.32 5.91
N GLN A 125 13.75 -10.01 4.89
CA GLN A 125 14.13 -11.39 4.61
C GLN A 125 15.58 -11.48 4.10
N ALA A 126 16.03 -10.53 3.28
CA ALA A 126 17.43 -10.44 2.87
C ALA A 126 18.38 -10.14 4.04
N GLN A 127 17.95 -9.30 4.98
CA GLN A 127 18.71 -8.97 6.20
C GLN A 127 18.73 -10.08 7.26
N THR A 128 17.82 -11.04 7.20
CA THR A 128 17.82 -12.21 8.11
C THR A 128 18.61 -13.40 7.58
N LEU A 129 19.01 -13.39 6.31
CA LEU A 129 19.91 -14.39 5.72
C LEU A 129 21.45 -14.26 6.02
N PRO A 130 22.03 -13.20 6.63
CA PRO A 130 23.48 -13.04 6.69
C PRO A 130 24.21 -13.89 7.75
N GLU A 131 23.54 -14.70 8.56
CA GLU A 131 24.23 -15.56 9.54
C GLU A 131 24.28 -17.05 9.19
N ALA A 132 23.42 -17.55 8.30
CA ALA A 132 23.44 -18.97 7.95
C ALA A 132 24.58 -19.37 6.98
N SER A 133 25.16 -18.42 6.21
CA SER A 133 26.23 -18.73 5.25
C SER A 133 27.65 -18.49 5.77
N LYS A 134 27.83 -17.89 6.95
CA LYS A 134 29.16 -17.65 7.54
C LYS A 134 29.83 -18.92 8.11
N GLY A 135 29.17 -20.08 8.04
CA GLY A 135 29.66 -21.36 8.55
C GLY A 135 30.04 -22.40 7.50
N VAL A 136 29.83 -22.15 6.20
CA VAL A 136 30.28 -23.11 5.17
C VAL A 136 31.75 -22.85 4.88
N ARG A 137 32.61 -23.55 5.64
CA ARG A 137 34.03 -23.71 5.36
C ARG A 137 34.12 -24.42 4.00
N PHE A 138 34.38 -23.67 2.95
CA PHE A 138 34.81 -24.24 1.67
C PHE A 138 36.17 -24.88 1.92
N ASP A 139 36.19 -26.21 2.09
CA ASP A 139 37.40 -26.96 1.88
C ASP A 139 37.78 -26.81 0.39
N PRO A 140 39.03 -26.40 0.07
CA PRO A 140 39.47 -26.25 -1.30
C PRO A 140 39.53 -27.63 -1.95
N GLU A 141 38.48 -28.02 -2.66
CA GLU A 141 38.53 -29.16 -3.56
C GLU A 141 39.47 -28.81 -4.72
N PRO A 142 40.46 -29.66 -5.03
CA PRO A 142 41.48 -29.36 -6.03
C PRO A 142 40.85 -29.20 -7.41
N MET A 143 41.13 -28.05 -8.03
CA MET A 143 40.65 -27.65 -9.35
C MET A 143 40.94 -28.71 -10.42
N ALA A 144 39.91 -29.47 -10.80
CA ALA A 144 39.87 -30.15 -12.08
C ALA A 144 39.47 -29.12 -13.15
N ARG A 145 40.48 -28.71 -13.89
CA ARG A 145 40.42 -27.88 -15.10
C ARG A 145 39.44 -28.49 -16.10
N SER A 146 38.25 -27.91 -16.25
CA SER A 146 37.39 -28.14 -17.41
C SER A 146 37.06 -26.80 -18.04
N ASN A 147 37.57 -26.65 -19.25
CA ASN A 147 37.37 -25.52 -20.13
C ASN A 147 35.87 -25.44 -20.52
N ASP A 148 35.30 -24.24 -20.44
CA ASP A 148 34.75 -23.49 -21.57
C ASP A 148 33.69 -22.49 -21.07
N PRO A 149 33.81 -21.19 -21.37
CA PRO A 149 32.77 -20.23 -21.06
C PRO A 149 31.62 -20.39 -22.06
N ILE A 150 30.49 -20.94 -21.58
CA ILE A 150 29.21 -20.82 -22.27
C ILE A 150 28.80 -19.35 -22.21
N SER A 151 29.00 -18.68 -23.35
CA SER A 151 28.51 -17.34 -23.66
C SER A 151 26.97 -17.34 -23.62
N ILE A 152 26.40 -16.83 -22.51
CA ILE A 152 24.97 -16.53 -22.39
C ILE A 152 24.80 -15.03 -22.60
N THR A 153 24.98 -14.55 -23.83
CA THR A 153 24.69 -13.15 -24.17
C THR A 153 23.68 -12.93 -25.30
N GLU A 154 23.06 -13.97 -25.87
CA GLU A 154 22.27 -13.77 -27.11
C GLU A 154 20.80 -14.17 -27.09
N THR A 155 20.30 -14.96 -26.13
CA THR A 155 18.93 -15.50 -26.24
C THR A 155 17.81 -14.61 -25.68
N THR A 156 18.06 -13.72 -24.72
CA THR A 156 16.98 -12.95 -24.08
C THR A 156 16.62 -11.63 -24.78
N THR A 157 17.41 -11.18 -25.75
CA THR A 157 17.14 -9.92 -26.48
C THR A 157 16.22 -10.12 -27.71
N ARG A 158 15.95 -11.36 -28.12
CA ARG A 158 15.21 -11.66 -29.37
C ARG A 158 13.68 -11.62 -29.24
N GLU A 159 13.13 -11.65 -28.02
CA GLU A 159 11.68 -11.76 -27.79
C GLU A 159 10.94 -10.41 -27.67
N LEU A 160 11.62 -9.26 -27.67
CA LEU A 160 10.97 -7.94 -27.49
C LEU A 160 10.67 -7.17 -28.78
N GLN A 161 10.97 -7.72 -29.97
CA GLN A 161 10.72 -7.05 -31.25
C GLN A 161 9.47 -7.52 -32.00
N LEU A 162 8.73 -8.51 -31.50
CA LEU A 162 7.55 -9.02 -32.18
C LEU A 162 6.24 -8.46 -31.61
N THR A 163 5.91 -7.27 -32.14
CA THR A 163 4.55 -6.87 -32.64
C THR A 163 3.43 -6.51 -31.65
N PRO A 164 2.34 -5.83 -32.10
CA PRO A 164 2.19 -4.87 -33.21
C PRO A 164 1.47 -3.57 -32.81
N LYS A 165 1.72 -2.49 -33.58
CA LYS A 165 0.88 -1.29 -33.64
C LYS A 165 -0.53 -1.68 -34.11
N ALA A 166 -1.49 -1.74 -33.19
CA ALA A 166 -2.90 -1.85 -33.53
C ALA A 166 -3.43 -0.50 -34.01
N ASN A 167 -3.64 -0.52 -35.32
CA ASN A 167 -4.29 0.38 -36.23
C ASN A 167 -5.39 1.30 -35.65
N LYS A 168 -5.31 2.55 -36.11
CA LYS A 168 -6.29 3.63 -36.02
C LYS A 168 -7.45 3.24 -36.95
N GLN A 169 -8.67 3.19 -36.45
CA GLN A 169 -9.84 3.07 -37.31
C GLN A 169 -10.85 4.15 -36.93
N ASP A 170 -10.73 5.24 -37.68
CA ASP A 170 -11.76 6.25 -37.87
C ASP A 170 -12.99 5.57 -38.49
N VAL A 171 -14.17 5.84 -37.94
CA VAL A 171 -15.46 5.51 -38.54
C VAL A 171 -16.34 6.76 -38.36
N PRO A 172 -17.06 7.17 -39.44
CA PRO A 172 -17.65 8.50 -39.65
C PRO A 172 -18.73 8.93 -38.66
#